data_AF-A0A9Y6JCG6-F1
#
_entry.id   AF-A0A9Y6JCG6-F1
#
_cell.length_a   1.000
_cell.length_b   1.000
_cell.length_c   1.000
_cell.angle_alpha   90.00
_cell.angle_beta   90.00
_cell.angle_gamma   90.00
#
_symmetry.space_group_name_H-M   'P 1'
#
loop_
_entity.id
_entity.type
_entity.pdbx_description
1 polymer ?
#
loop_
_entity_poly.entity_id
_entity_poly.type
_entity_poly.pdbx_seq_one_letter_code
_entity_poly.pdbx_strand_id
1 'polypeptide(L)'
;MELVFTRFDSFDFEADQRFVDVLKSVNRTETDLLDLKLFFYNRFVEPIDRAGYKQWSSSSGMRGCPVEQLDQTASSHSDSELTAETSEPTETKQLSFAEVMQLVQEGKEVPGVTKVDIEPSNQNPTPSTMERMLKPWETASPSPE
;
A
#
# COMPACT_ATOMS: atom_id res chain seq x y z
N MET A 1 21.39 28.21 -14.77
CA MET A 1 20.55 26.99 -14.90
C MET A 1 19.84 26.85 -13.58
N GLU A 2 18.55 27.19 -13.52
CA GLU A 2 17.78 27.03 -12.28
C GLU A 2 17.66 25.54 -11.97
N LEU A 3 17.88 25.18 -10.71
CA LEU A 3 17.66 23.82 -10.25
C LEU A 3 16.15 23.58 -10.17
N VAL A 4 15.72 22.41 -10.62
CA VAL A 4 14.32 21.94 -10.54
C VAL A 4 13.78 22.05 -9.12
N PHE A 5 14.66 21.86 -8.13
CA PHE A 5 14.37 22.01 -6.70
C PHE A 5 13.94 23.44 -6.33
N THR A 6 14.57 24.47 -6.90
CA THR A 6 14.22 25.88 -6.64
C THR A 6 12.87 26.24 -7.25
N ARG A 7 12.54 25.68 -8.42
CA ARG A 7 11.24 25.88 -9.08
C ARG A 7 10.12 25.17 -8.32
N PHE A 8 10.38 23.97 -7.81
CA PHE A 8 9.47 23.28 -6.90
C PHE A 8 9.22 24.08 -5.61
N ASP A 9 10.28 24.63 -4.99
CA ASP A 9 10.17 25.37 -3.73
C ASP A 9 9.42 26.70 -3.86
N SER A 10 9.48 27.31 -5.05
CA SER A 10 8.76 28.55 -5.40
C SER A 10 7.40 28.31 -6.07
N PHE A 11 7.00 27.05 -6.26
CA PHE A 11 5.72 26.71 -6.88
C PHE A 11 4.57 26.98 -5.91
N ASP A 12 3.56 27.71 -6.40
CA ASP A 12 2.35 28.02 -5.63
C ASP A 12 1.32 26.89 -5.77
N PHE A 13 1.32 25.97 -4.79
CA PHE A 13 0.41 24.82 -4.78
C PHE A 13 -1.01 25.22 -4.37
N GLU A 14 -1.14 26.30 -3.62
CA GLU A 14 -2.37 26.80 -3.04
C GLU A 14 -3.22 27.55 -4.07
N ALA A 15 -2.59 28.09 -5.12
CA ALA A 15 -3.28 28.62 -6.29
C ALA A 15 -3.93 27.54 -7.18
N ASP A 16 -3.42 26.30 -7.22
CA ASP A 16 -3.97 25.24 -8.07
C ASP A 16 -5.12 24.48 -7.37
N GLN A 17 -6.35 24.68 -7.88
CA GLN A 17 -7.56 24.04 -7.34
C GLN A 17 -7.48 22.51 -7.33
N ARG A 18 -6.78 21.90 -8.29
CA ARG A 18 -6.66 20.43 -8.37
C ARG A 18 -5.87 19.89 -7.19
N PHE A 19 -4.80 20.60 -6.80
CA PHE A 19 -4.01 20.24 -5.64
C PHE A 19 -4.82 20.44 -4.36
N VAL A 20 -5.49 21.59 -4.24
CA VAL A 20 -6.33 21.94 -3.09
C VAL A 20 -7.44 20.90 -2.88
N ASP A 21 -8.08 20.40 -3.94
CA ASP A 21 -9.13 19.39 -3.82
C ASP A 21 -8.61 18.02 -3.39
N VAL A 22 -7.46 17.59 -3.93
CA VAL A 22 -6.77 16.38 -3.47
C VAL A 22 -6.39 16.51 -1.99
N LEU A 23 -5.89 17.68 -1.58
CA LEU A 23 -5.47 17.99 -0.22
C LEU A 23 -6.65 18.02 0.80
N LYS A 24 -7.90 18.20 0.35
CA LYS A 24 -9.09 18.11 1.19
C LYS A 24 -9.54 16.66 1.46
N SER A 25 -9.20 15.73 0.57
CA SER A 25 -9.61 14.33 0.69
C SER A 25 -8.71 13.46 1.59
N VAL A 26 -7.52 13.94 1.96
CA VAL A 26 -6.51 13.16 2.70
C VAL A 26 -6.46 13.58 4.18
N ASN A 27 -6.49 12.61 5.10
CA ASN A 27 -6.26 12.81 6.55
C ASN A 27 -4.74 13.00 6.80
N ARG A 28 -4.33 14.06 7.53
CA ARG A 28 -2.96 14.64 7.42
C ARG A 28 -1.98 14.27 8.53
N THR A 29 -0.75 13.90 8.14
CA THR A 29 0.52 14.16 8.86
C THR A 29 1.45 15.06 8.01
N GLU A 30 2.41 15.78 8.61
CA GLU A 30 3.32 16.70 7.87
C GLU A 30 4.16 15.99 6.80
N THR A 31 4.57 14.74 7.06
CA THR A 31 5.27 13.88 6.10
C THR A 31 4.44 13.60 4.85
N ASP A 32 3.11 13.56 4.98
CA ASP A 32 2.20 13.33 3.85
C ASP A 32 2.15 14.55 2.92
N LEU A 33 2.32 15.77 3.46
CA LEU A 33 2.16 16.99 2.67
C LEU A 33 3.31 17.19 1.69
N LEU A 34 4.56 16.96 2.12
CA LEU A 34 5.71 17.06 1.22
C LEU A 34 5.63 16.00 0.12
N ASP A 35 5.34 14.74 0.49
CA ASP A 35 5.23 13.64 -0.48
C ASP A 35 4.08 13.88 -1.46
N LEU A 36 2.96 14.46 -1.01
CA LEU A 36 1.83 14.81 -1.87
C LEU A 36 2.17 15.98 -2.82
N LYS A 37 2.85 17.03 -2.33
CA LYS A 37 3.36 18.13 -3.17
C LYS A 37 4.30 17.59 -4.24
N LEU A 38 5.22 16.71 -3.85
CA LEU A 38 6.20 16.12 -4.75
C LEU A 38 5.56 15.20 -5.80
N PHE A 39 4.56 14.40 -5.40
CA PHE A 39 3.78 13.56 -6.30
C PHE A 39 3.02 14.40 -7.33
N PHE A 40 2.31 15.44 -6.87
CA PHE A 40 1.56 16.33 -7.74
C PHE A 40 2.47 17.04 -8.74
N TYR A 41 3.59 17.58 -8.29
CA TYR A 41 4.54 18.29 -9.14
C TYR A 41 5.15 17.37 -10.21
N ASN A 42 5.55 16.15 -9.83
CA ASN A 42 6.00 15.11 -10.77
C ASN A 42 4.92 14.76 -11.81
N ARG A 43 3.66 14.72 -11.39
CA ARG A 43 2.54 14.30 -12.24
C ARG A 43 2.13 15.37 -13.25
N PHE A 44 2.21 16.65 -12.89
CA PHE A 44 1.58 17.75 -13.65
C PHE A 44 2.51 18.88 -14.08
N VAL A 45 3.70 19.02 -13.50
CA VAL A 45 4.61 20.15 -13.79
C VAL A 45 5.89 19.64 -14.45
N GLU A 46 6.76 18.99 -13.69
CA GLU A 46 8.01 18.43 -14.19
C GLU A 46 8.55 17.35 -13.24
N PRO A 47 9.31 16.36 -13.77
CA PRO A 47 9.89 15.31 -12.95
C PRO A 47 10.92 15.85 -11.95
N ILE A 48 10.81 15.44 -10.70
CA ILE A 48 11.71 15.81 -9.60
C ILE A 48 12.01 14.61 -8.71
N ASP A 49 13.28 14.40 -8.40
CA ASP A 49 13.71 13.31 -7.53
C ASP A 49 13.53 13.66 -6.04
N ARG A 50 12.92 12.73 -5.29
CA ARG A 50 12.67 12.88 -3.86
C ARG A 50 13.95 12.87 -3.05
N ALA A 51 14.86 11.96 -3.35
CA ALA A 51 16.12 11.84 -2.60
C ALA A 51 16.98 13.11 -2.83
N GLY A 52 17.08 13.55 -4.09
CA GLY A 52 17.76 14.77 -4.49
C GLY A 52 17.16 16.03 -3.84
N TYR A 53 15.83 16.16 -3.81
CA TYR A 53 15.19 17.31 -3.15
C TYR A 53 15.45 17.32 -1.64
N LYS A 54 15.35 16.17 -0.95
CA LYS A 54 15.66 16.11 0.49
C LYS A 54 17.10 16.50 0.77
N GLN A 55 18.06 15.98 0.01
CA GLN A 55 19.47 16.33 0.17
C GLN A 55 19.74 17.81 -0.11
N TRP A 56 19.11 18.37 -1.15
CA TRP A 56 19.20 19.80 -1.46
C TRP A 56 18.58 20.64 -0.34
N SER A 57 17.39 20.27 0.16
CA SER A 57 16.70 20.99 1.23
C SER A 57 17.49 20.99 2.55
N SER A 58 18.12 19.87 2.92
CA SER A 58 18.99 19.76 4.09
C SER A 58 20.26 20.59 3.94
N SER A 59 20.80 20.72 2.73
CA SER A 59 21.97 21.55 2.44
C SER A 59 21.61 23.04 2.32
N SER A 60 20.38 23.34 1.93
CA SER A 60 19.83 24.68 1.78
C SER A 60 19.25 25.24 3.08
N GLY A 61 19.58 24.61 4.22
CA GLY A 61 19.06 24.90 5.56
C GLY A 61 19.25 26.33 6.05
N MET A 62 18.43 27.24 5.54
CA MET A 62 18.12 28.54 6.13
C MET A 62 16.59 28.65 6.26
N ARG A 63 15.99 27.78 7.07
CA ARG A 63 14.85 28.09 7.97
C ARG A 63 14.41 26.86 8.78
N GLY A 64 14.69 26.87 10.09
CA GLY A 64 13.91 26.17 11.13
C GLY A 64 14.49 24.88 11.73
N CYS A 65 15.19 25.01 12.87
CA CYS A 65 15.61 23.94 13.79
C CYS A 65 14.47 23.53 14.78
N PRO A 66 14.67 22.58 15.73
CA PRO A 66 15.24 21.22 15.63
C PRO A 66 14.44 20.16 16.45
N VAL A 67 14.67 18.86 16.24
CA VAL A 67 14.69 17.92 17.38
C VAL A 67 15.68 16.77 17.15
N GLU A 68 16.43 16.50 18.22
CA GLU A 68 17.60 15.66 18.32
C GLU A 68 17.24 14.19 18.58
N GLN A 69 18.00 13.23 18.03
CA GLN A 69 18.31 11.92 18.65
C GLN A 69 19.36 11.20 17.78
N LEU A 70 20.67 11.31 18.05
CA LEU A 70 21.48 10.67 19.10
C LEU A 70 21.65 9.14 18.93
N ASP A 71 22.85 8.80 18.48
CA ASP A 71 23.74 7.64 18.75
C ASP A 71 23.18 6.25 19.09
N GLN A 72 23.56 5.23 18.28
CA GLN A 72 24.57 4.19 18.56
C GLN A 72 24.23 3.17 19.67
N THR A 73 24.25 1.87 19.33
CA THR A 73 25.17 0.85 19.92
C THR A 73 24.58 -0.58 19.96
N ALA A 74 25.34 -1.49 19.34
CA ALA A 74 25.57 -2.92 19.63
C ALA A 74 24.43 -3.90 20.02
N SER A 75 24.36 -4.97 19.20
CA SER A 75 24.45 -6.40 19.58
C SER A 75 23.86 -6.87 20.91
N SER A 76 22.86 -7.76 20.86
CA SER A 76 22.92 -9.03 21.60
C SER A 76 21.91 -10.05 21.06
N HIS A 77 22.40 -11.24 20.71
CA HIS A 77 21.62 -12.45 20.51
C HIS A 77 20.91 -12.84 21.82
N SER A 78 19.66 -13.30 21.74
CA SER A 78 19.12 -14.28 22.69
C SER A 78 18.02 -15.08 22.02
N ASP A 79 18.27 -16.37 21.97
CA ASP A 79 17.36 -17.44 21.56
C ASP A 79 16.45 -17.75 22.75
N SER A 80 15.13 -17.79 22.56
CA SER A 80 14.20 -18.42 23.49
C SER A 80 12.93 -18.82 22.76
N GLU A 81 12.91 -20.10 22.43
CA GLU A 81 11.74 -20.91 22.13
C GLU A 81 10.72 -20.81 23.30
N LEU A 82 9.50 -20.36 23.03
CA LEU A 82 8.33 -20.76 23.80
C LEU A 82 7.06 -20.68 22.95
N THR A 83 6.45 -21.84 22.78
CA THR A 83 5.11 -22.06 22.25
C THR A 83 4.06 -21.51 23.22
N ALA A 84 3.19 -20.62 22.76
CA ALA A 84 1.89 -20.36 23.38
C ALA A 84 0.94 -19.68 22.38
N GLU A 85 -0.12 -20.39 22.04
CA GLU A 85 -1.32 -19.86 21.41
C GLU A 85 -1.99 -18.87 22.37
N THR A 86 -2.14 -17.60 21.98
CA THR A 86 -3.27 -16.78 22.44
C THR A 86 -3.47 -15.60 21.50
N SER A 87 -4.70 -15.48 21.02
CA SER A 87 -5.18 -14.41 20.16
C SER A 87 -5.33 -13.12 20.97
N GLU A 88 -4.55 -12.07 20.66
CA GLU A 88 -4.89 -10.68 20.99
C GLU A 88 -4.34 -9.69 19.94
N PRO A 89 -5.07 -8.60 19.64
CA PRO A 89 -4.77 -7.70 18.53
C PRO A 89 -3.61 -6.78 18.91
N THR A 90 -2.41 -7.15 18.48
CA THR A 90 -1.20 -6.36 18.73
C THR A 90 -1.04 -5.27 17.68
N GLU A 91 -0.94 -4.05 18.21
CA GLU A 91 -0.45 -2.81 17.65
C GLU A 91 0.39 -2.98 16.37
N THR A 92 -0.02 -2.30 15.30
CA THR A 92 0.56 -2.42 13.95
C THR A 92 1.97 -1.83 13.88
N LYS A 93 2.96 -2.58 14.35
CA LYS A 93 4.37 -2.31 14.04
C LYS A 93 4.56 -2.47 12.53
N GLN A 94 4.96 -1.40 11.86
CA GLN A 94 5.26 -1.45 10.43
C GLN A 94 6.48 -2.34 10.18
N LEU A 95 6.27 -3.50 9.55
CA LEU A 95 7.34 -4.45 9.19
C LEU A 95 7.98 -4.08 7.85
N SER A 96 9.27 -4.39 7.71
CA SER A 96 9.96 -4.26 6.42
C SER A 96 9.50 -5.35 5.44
N PHE A 97 9.67 -5.11 4.12
CA PHE A 97 9.28 -6.09 3.10
C PHE A 97 9.95 -7.45 3.29
N ALA A 98 11.24 -7.47 3.63
CA ALA A 98 11.99 -8.71 3.86
C ALA A 98 11.39 -9.52 5.01
N GLU A 99 10.96 -8.85 6.06
CA GLU A 99 10.39 -9.44 7.27
C GLU A 99 8.99 -10.01 6.99
N VAL A 100 8.18 -9.30 6.20
CA VAL A 100 6.91 -9.83 5.69
C VAL A 100 7.14 -11.09 4.85
N MET A 101 8.13 -11.10 3.96
CA MET A 101 8.45 -12.28 3.15
C MET A 101 8.95 -13.45 3.98
N GLN A 102 9.68 -13.18 5.06
CA GLN A 102 10.09 -14.21 6.00
C GLN A 102 8.89 -14.81 6.74
N LEU A 103 7.97 -14.00 7.24
CA LEU A 103 6.73 -14.47 7.89
C LEU A 103 5.91 -15.35 6.94
N VAL A 104 5.78 -14.95 5.66
CA VAL A 104 5.09 -15.75 4.64
C VAL A 104 5.78 -17.10 4.42
N GLN A 105 7.11 -17.13 4.33
CA GLN A 105 7.88 -18.36 4.14
C GLN A 105 7.80 -19.30 5.34
N GLU A 106 7.80 -18.74 6.55
CA GLU A 106 7.69 -19.48 7.81
C GLU A 106 6.24 -19.90 8.11
N GLY A 107 5.27 -19.46 7.30
CA GLY A 107 3.84 -19.72 7.51
C GLY A 107 3.25 -18.98 8.72
N LYS A 108 3.94 -17.94 9.21
CA LYS A 108 3.49 -17.11 10.32
C LYS A 108 2.55 -16.02 9.83
N GLU A 109 1.64 -15.60 10.69
CA GLU A 109 0.65 -14.58 10.37
C GLU A 109 1.30 -13.20 10.22
N VAL A 110 0.84 -12.43 9.24
CA VAL A 110 1.32 -11.06 9.01
C VAL A 110 0.50 -10.10 9.88
N PRO A 111 1.13 -9.31 10.77
CA PRO A 111 0.44 -8.33 11.60
C PRO A 111 -0.40 -7.35 10.77
N GLY A 112 -1.61 -7.03 11.26
CA GLY A 112 -2.56 -6.14 10.59
C GLY A 112 -3.46 -6.80 9.54
N VAL A 113 -3.26 -8.09 9.23
CA VAL A 113 -4.17 -8.85 8.35
C VAL A 113 -5.30 -9.46 9.18
N THR A 114 -6.55 -9.10 8.86
CA THR A 114 -7.73 -9.72 9.49
C THR A 114 -8.06 -11.02 8.77
N LYS A 115 -8.06 -12.15 9.50
CA LYS A 115 -8.56 -13.42 8.98
C LYS A 115 -10.08 -13.37 8.92
N VAL A 116 -10.63 -13.26 7.72
CA VAL A 116 -12.06 -13.47 7.50
C VAL A 116 -12.28 -14.97 7.49
N ASP A 117 -13.25 -15.44 8.29
CA ASP A 117 -13.70 -16.82 8.27
C ASP A 117 -14.48 -17.06 6.96
N ILE A 118 -13.76 -17.56 5.95
CA ILE A 118 -14.30 -17.84 4.62
C ILE A 118 -14.35 -19.35 4.46
N GLU A 119 -15.54 -19.92 4.52
CA GLU A 119 -15.74 -21.32 4.18
C GLU A 119 -15.86 -21.47 2.65
N PRO A 120 -15.15 -22.45 2.05
CA PRO A 120 -15.40 -22.81 0.66
C PRO A 120 -16.85 -23.25 0.49
N SER A 121 -17.60 -22.55 -0.37
CA SER A 121 -18.91 -22.98 -0.83
C SER A 121 -18.75 -24.15 -1.82
N ASN A 122 -18.25 -25.29 -1.34
CA ASN A 122 -18.12 -26.55 -2.08
C ASN A 122 -19.49 -27.21 -2.33
N GLN A 123 -20.52 -26.40 -2.58
CA GLN A 123 -21.85 -26.87 -2.88
C GLN A 123 -21.87 -27.47 -4.28
N ASN A 124 -22.70 -28.49 -4.47
CA ASN A 124 -22.90 -29.08 -5.80
C ASN A 124 -23.43 -27.99 -6.75
N PRO A 125 -22.96 -27.97 -8.02
CA PRO A 125 -23.45 -26.99 -8.99
C PRO A 125 -24.97 -27.14 -9.15
N THR A 126 -25.67 -26.03 -9.32
CA THR A 126 -27.10 -26.05 -9.62
C THR A 126 -27.32 -26.80 -10.94
N PRO A 127 -28.09 -27.91 -10.95
CA PRO A 127 -28.35 -28.65 -12.19
C PRO A 127 -29.19 -27.79 -13.14
N SER A 128 -28.87 -27.81 -14.42
CA SER A 128 -29.66 -27.11 -15.44
C SER A 128 -31.03 -27.76 -15.60
N THR A 129 -32.10 -27.04 -15.27
CA THR A 129 -33.49 -27.42 -15.60
C THR A 129 -33.91 -26.96 -17.00
N MET A 130 -33.04 -26.23 -17.72
CA MET A 130 -33.35 -25.71 -19.04
C MET A 130 -33.39 -26.84 -20.07
N GLU A 131 -34.52 -26.96 -20.80
CA GLU A 131 -34.63 -27.88 -21.92
C GLU A 131 -33.69 -27.45 -23.05
N ARG A 132 -32.97 -28.42 -23.62
CA ARG A 132 -32.07 -28.14 -24.74
C ARG A 132 -32.90 -27.85 -25.98
N MET A 133 -32.83 -26.61 -26.46
CA MET A 133 -33.37 -26.27 -27.77
C MET A 133 -32.61 -27.07 -28.85
N LEU A 134 -33.35 -27.92 -29.56
CA LEU A 134 -32.82 -28.65 -30.71
C LEU A 134 -32.61 -27.69 -31.88
N LYS A 135 -31.51 -27.91 -32.60
CA LYS A 135 -31.27 -27.24 -33.87
C LYS A 135 -32.34 -27.68 -34.88
N PRO A 136 -32.67 -26.83 -35.86
CA PRO A 136 -33.75 -27.13 -36.82
C PRO A 136 -33.47 -28.36 -37.71
N TRP A 137 -32.23 -28.86 -37.74
CA TRP A 137 -31.85 -30.09 -38.43
C TRP A 137 -31.73 -31.32 -37.50
N GLU A 138 -32.00 -31.17 -36.20
CA GLU A 138 -31.99 -32.27 -35.25
C GLU A 138 -33.40 -32.86 -35.15
N THR A 139 -33.65 -33.98 -35.84
CA THR A 139 -34.86 -34.78 -35.66
C THR A 139 -34.83 -35.44 -34.29
N ALA A 140 -35.84 -35.20 -33.46
CA ALA A 140 -35.99 -35.91 -32.20
C ALA A 140 -36.17 -37.42 -32.48
N SER A 141 -35.13 -38.20 -32.26
CA SER A 141 -35.20 -39.65 -32.34
C SER A 141 -36.21 -40.17 -31.30
N PRO A 142 -37.15 -41.06 -31.66
CA PRO A 142 -38.04 -41.67 -30.68
C PRO A 142 -37.23 -42.60 -29.77
N SER A 143 -37.39 -42.46 -28.46
CA SER A 143 -36.81 -43.35 -27.46
C SER A 143 -37.35 -44.78 -27.67
N PRO A 144 -36.52 -45.84 -27.76
CA PRO A 144 -37.01 -47.21 -27.74
C PRO A 144 -37.23 -47.68 -26.29
N GLU A 145 -38.29 -48.47 -26.08
CA GLU A 145 -38.53 -49.32 -24.91
C GLU A 145 -37.47 -50.42 -24.76
#